data_AF-A0A7U6QML0-F1
#
_entry.id   AF-A0A7U6QML0-F1
#
_cell.length_a   1.000
_cell.length_b   1.000
_cell.length_c   1.000
_cell.angle_alpha   90.00
_cell.angle_beta   90.00
_cell.angle_gamma   90.00
#
_symmetry.space_group_name_H-M   'P 1'
#
loop_
_entity.id
_entity.type
_entity.pdbx_description
1 polymer ?
#
loop_
_entity_poly.entity_id
_entity_poly.type
_entity_poly.pdbx_seq_one_letter_code
_entity_poly.pdbx_strand_id
1 'polypeptide(L)'
;MPYATAIVLKGEPYNKCVPGGQPVTDAIAQTIGIDTHLTAAPSQWPIDMTSGRPTEVRAVIREDDCIGCTKCIPACPVDAIVGTGKHMHTIFTDLCTGCELCIAPCPVDCIDLVIVERELSPFESSRTRRLETALPHASQTRDRTTG
;
A
#
# COMPACT_ATOMS: atom_id res chain seq x y z
N MET A 1 -15.13 2.62 -11.33
CA MET A 1 -15.32 3.84 -10.51
C MET A 1 -14.13 3.99 -9.59
N PRO A 2 -13.67 5.23 -9.33
CA PRO A 2 -12.63 5.47 -8.34
C PRO A 2 -13.07 4.99 -6.95
N TYR A 3 -12.11 4.52 -6.15
CA TYR A 3 -12.40 3.90 -4.86
C TYR A 3 -13.10 4.85 -3.87
N ALA A 4 -12.63 6.10 -3.77
CA ALA A 4 -13.25 7.11 -2.91
C ALA A 4 -14.74 7.34 -3.24
N THR A 5 -15.08 7.36 -4.53
CA THR A 5 -16.47 7.49 -4.99
C THR A 5 -17.31 6.28 -4.56
N ALA A 6 -16.75 5.07 -4.62
CA ALA A 6 -17.45 3.85 -4.21
C ALA A 6 -17.75 3.85 -2.70
N ILE A 7 -16.82 4.34 -1.86
CA ILE A 7 -17.05 4.48 -0.42
C ILE A 7 -18.23 5.43 -0.16
N VAL A 8 -18.19 6.65 -0.72
CA VAL A 8 -19.17 7.69 -0.40
C VAL A 8 -20.55 7.43 -1.02
N LEU A 9 -20.60 7.01 -2.29
CA LEU A 9 -21.87 6.89 -3.02
C LEU A 9 -22.50 5.50 -2.93
N LYS A 10 -21.72 4.46 -2.63
CA LYS A 10 -22.20 3.07 -2.61
C LYS A 10 -22.02 2.38 -1.25
N GLY A 11 -21.45 3.07 -0.26
CA GLY A 11 -21.18 2.47 1.04
C GLY A 11 -20.17 1.33 0.98
N GLU A 12 -19.26 1.34 0.01
CA GLU A 12 -18.22 0.31 -0.04
C GLU A 12 -17.29 0.39 1.18
N PRO A 13 -16.82 -0.76 1.71
CA PRO A 13 -15.88 -0.79 2.82
C PRO A 13 -14.61 0.03 2.51
N TYR A 14 -14.20 0.87 3.45
CA TYR A 14 -13.05 1.77 3.33
C TYR A 14 -11.70 1.11 3.71
N ASN A 15 -11.67 -0.22 3.80
CA ASN A 15 -10.55 -1.04 4.28
C ASN A 15 -9.82 -1.82 3.16
N LYS A 16 -10.00 -1.46 1.89
CA LYS A 16 -9.51 -2.24 0.73
C LYS A 16 -8.15 -1.79 0.18
N CYS A 17 -7.54 -0.74 0.75
CA CYS A 17 -6.22 -0.29 0.34
C CYS A 17 -5.13 -1.21 0.92
N VAL A 18 -4.86 -2.33 0.23
CA VAL A 18 -3.84 -3.33 0.64
C VAL A 18 -2.48 -2.69 0.95
N PRO A 19 -1.84 -1.87 0.08
CA PRO A 19 -0.54 -1.27 0.41
C PRO A 19 -0.61 -0.23 1.54
N GLY A 20 -1.79 0.35 1.79
CA GLY A 20 -2.00 1.31 2.86
C GLY A 20 -2.16 0.67 4.25
N GLY A 21 -2.68 -0.56 4.30
CA GLY A 21 -2.89 -1.31 5.53
C GLY A 21 -3.83 -0.64 6.54
N GLN A 22 -3.72 -1.07 7.80
CA GLN A 22 -4.54 -0.55 8.90
C GLN A 22 -4.38 0.96 9.12
N PRO A 23 -3.17 1.54 9.10
CA PRO A 23 -3.01 2.98 9.32
C PRO A 23 -3.81 3.85 8.34
N VAL A 24 -3.92 3.42 7.07
CA VAL A 24 -4.72 4.13 6.06
C VAL A 24 -6.22 3.92 6.30
N THR A 25 -6.64 2.71 6.66
CA THR A 25 -8.04 2.41 6.98
C THR A 25 -8.54 3.28 8.14
N ASP A 26 -7.75 3.41 9.21
CA ASP A 26 -8.08 4.24 10.37
C ASP A 26 -8.10 5.73 10.02
N ALA A 27 -7.14 6.18 9.22
CA ALA A 27 -7.09 7.58 8.76
C ALA A 27 -8.31 7.94 7.89
N ILE A 28 -8.77 7.01 7.05
CA ILE A 28 -9.99 7.22 6.27
C ILE A 28 -11.19 7.33 7.21
N ALA A 29 -11.38 6.39 8.15
CA ALA A 29 -12.48 6.39 9.12
C ALA A 29 -12.58 7.73 9.87
N GLN A 30 -11.45 8.23 10.37
CA GLN A 30 -11.36 9.53 11.05
C GLN A 30 -11.74 10.69 10.12
N THR A 31 -11.28 10.66 8.86
CA THR A 31 -11.52 11.73 7.89
C THR A 31 -12.99 11.82 7.47
N ILE A 32 -13.67 10.67 7.35
CA ILE A 32 -15.08 10.61 6.96
C ILE A 32 -16.04 10.60 8.17
N GLY A 33 -15.52 10.69 9.40
CA GLY A 33 -16.31 10.77 10.63
C GLY A 33 -17.08 9.49 10.96
N ILE A 34 -16.51 8.33 10.64
CA ILE A 34 -17.11 7.02 10.94
C ILE A 34 -16.37 6.39 12.11
N ASP A 35 -17.10 6.09 13.19
CA ASP A 35 -16.55 5.46 14.41
C ASP A 35 -16.44 3.93 14.32
N THR A 36 -17.02 3.32 13.28
CA THR A 36 -16.86 1.88 13.04
C THR A 36 -15.40 1.59 12.74
N HIS A 37 -14.80 0.59 13.36
CA HIS A 37 -13.45 0.13 13.05
C HIS A 37 -13.50 -1.06 12.08
N LEU A 38 -12.88 -0.93 10.91
CA LEU A 38 -12.71 -2.04 9.97
C LEU A 38 -11.27 -2.53 9.97
N THR A 39 -11.09 -3.85 9.91
CA THR A 39 -9.77 -4.46 9.70
C THR A 39 -9.38 -4.29 8.24
N ALA A 40 -8.17 -3.78 7.98
CA ALA A 40 -7.63 -3.67 6.63
C ALA A 40 -7.58 -5.03 5.92
N ALA A 41 -7.82 -5.02 4.61
CA ALA A 41 -7.57 -6.18 3.76
C ALA A 41 -6.11 -6.63 3.94
N PRO A 42 -5.85 -7.94 4.10
CA PRO A 42 -4.52 -8.44 4.38
C PRO A 42 -3.60 -8.21 3.18
N SER A 43 -2.35 -7.89 3.46
CA SER A 43 -1.26 -7.94 2.48
C SER A 43 -0.53 -9.28 2.61
N GLN A 44 -0.01 -9.78 1.50
CA GLN A 44 0.93 -10.89 1.51
C GLN A 44 2.31 -10.48 2.04
N TRP A 45 2.61 -9.18 2.03
CA TRP A 45 3.88 -8.63 2.49
C TRP A 45 3.85 -8.38 4.00
N PRO A 46 4.95 -8.67 4.72
CA PRO A 46 5.03 -8.45 6.14
C PRO A 46 4.89 -6.96 6.48
N ILE A 47 4.47 -6.66 7.70
CA ILE A 47 4.35 -5.28 8.17
C ILE A 47 5.75 -4.69 8.40
N ASP A 48 6.01 -3.54 7.80
CA ASP A 48 7.15 -2.70 8.11
C ASP A 48 6.96 -2.07 9.50
N MET A 49 7.89 -2.34 10.41
CA MET A 49 7.81 -1.87 11.79
C MET A 49 7.93 -0.35 11.91
N THR A 50 8.52 0.32 10.92
CA THR A 50 8.75 1.76 10.94
C THR A 50 7.47 2.54 10.64
N SER A 51 6.68 2.08 9.66
CA SER A 51 5.46 2.73 9.20
C SER A 51 4.17 2.09 9.73
N GLY A 52 4.23 0.85 10.21
CA GLY A 52 3.06 0.05 10.58
C GLY A 52 2.20 -0.37 9.38
N ARG A 53 2.69 -0.18 8.15
CA ARG A 53 2.03 -0.58 6.91
C ARG A 53 2.69 -1.85 6.36
N PRO A 54 2.05 -2.57 5.43
CA PRO A 54 2.74 -3.61 4.67
C PRO A 54 4.02 -3.07 4.02
N THR A 55 5.02 -3.94 3.91
CA THR A 55 6.31 -3.64 3.26
C THR A 55 6.06 -3.03 1.89
N GLU A 56 6.74 -1.91 1.62
CA GLU A 56 6.57 -1.21 0.35
C GLU A 56 7.15 -2.05 -0.78
N VAL A 57 6.32 -2.27 -1.80
CA VAL A 57 6.70 -2.97 -3.03
C VAL A 57 6.30 -2.15 -4.24
N ARG A 58 7.04 -2.33 -5.32
CA ARG A 58 6.76 -1.69 -6.61
C ARG A 58 6.70 -2.72 -7.71
N ALA A 59 5.77 -2.53 -8.63
CA ALA A 59 5.65 -3.40 -9.79
C ALA A 59 6.73 -3.04 -10.83
N VAL A 60 7.33 -4.06 -11.44
CA VAL A 60 8.24 -3.94 -12.59
C VAL A 60 7.80 -4.89 -13.69
N ILE A 61 7.99 -4.50 -14.94
CA ILE A 61 7.65 -5.35 -16.10
C ILE A 61 8.94 -6.02 -16.61
N ARG A 62 8.90 -7.34 -16.79
CA ARG A 62 9.94 -8.07 -17.52
C ARG A 62 9.80 -7.77 -19.00
N GLU A 63 10.82 -7.11 -19.53
CA GLU A 63 10.82 -6.56 -20.89
C GLU A 63 10.63 -7.65 -21.96
N ASP A 64 11.37 -8.75 -21.84
CA ASP A 64 11.40 -9.84 -22.82
C ASP A 64 10.06 -10.59 -22.93
N ASP A 65 9.23 -10.55 -21.88
CA ASP A 65 7.95 -11.27 -21.82
C ASP A 65 6.77 -10.39 -22.24
N CYS A 66 6.94 -9.06 -22.28
CA CYS A 66 5.83 -8.14 -22.47
C CYS A 66 5.36 -8.10 -23.93
N ILE A 67 4.15 -8.62 -24.19
CA ILE A 67 3.56 -8.65 -25.54
C ILE A 67 2.80 -7.37 -25.95
N GLY A 68 2.82 -6.31 -25.13
CA GLY A 68 2.13 -5.05 -25.46
C GLY A 68 0.59 -5.14 -25.53
N CYS A 69 -0.04 -5.95 -24.67
CA CYS A 69 -1.50 -6.18 -24.69
C CYS A 69 -2.37 -5.04 -24.12
N THR A 70 -1.77 -4.00 -23.53
CA THR A 70 -2.41 -2.83 -22.89
C THR A 70 -3.36 -3.09 -21.70
N LYS A 71 -3.59 -4.34 -21.28
CA LYS A 71 -4.55 -4.67 -20.20
C LYS A 71 -4.15 -4.17 -18.82
N CYS A 72 -2.86 -4.00 -18.56
CA CYS A 72 -2.34 -3.49 -17.28
C CYS A 72 -2.60 -1.98 -17.11
N ILE A 73 -2.64 -1.20 -18.20
CA ILE A 73 -2.81 0.26 -18.17
C ILE A 73 -4.10 0.68 -17.44
N PRO A 74 -5.30 0.25 -17.86
CA PRO A 74 -6.55 0.66 -17.20
C PRO A 74 -6.71 0.08 -15.79
N ALA A 75 -5.90 -0.91 -15.41
CA ALA A 75 -5.92 -1.51 -14.08
C ALA A 75 -5.10 -0.71 -13.07
N CYS A 76 -4.18 0.15 -13.51
CA CYS A 76 -3.37 0.99 -12.65
C CYS A 76 -4.20 2.18 -12.15
N PRO A 77 -4.53 2.28 -10.85
CA PRO A 77 -5.39 3.35 -10.33
C PRO A 77 -4.68 4.72 -10.22
N VAL A 78 -3.37 4.76 -10.48
CA VAL A 78 -2.50 5.94 -10.32
C VAL A 78 -1.75 6.27 -11.61
N ASP A 79 -2.14 5.65 -12.73
CA ASP A 79 -1.57 5.90 -14.06
C ASP A 79 -0.04 5.78 -14.13
N ALA A 80 0.55 4.88 -13.33
CA ALA A 80 1.99 4.66 -13.29
C ALA A 80 2.54 3.85 -14.48
N ILE A 81 1.67 3.31 -15.35
CA ILE A 81 2.05 2.43 -16.46
C ILE A 81 1.90 3.16 -17.78
N VAL A 82 2.97 3.17 -18.58
CA VAL A 82 2.97 3.76 -19.93
C VAL A 82 3.35 2.74 -20.98
N GLY A 83 2.83 2.91 -22.19
CA GLY A 83 3.21 2.15 -23.37
C GLY A 83 2.09 2.18 -24.41
N THR A 84 2.23 1.36 -25.45
CA THR A 84 1.28 1.32 -26.56
C THR A 84 1.09 -0.13 -27.04
N GLY A 85 0.01 -0.36 -27.80
CA GLY A 85 -0.31 -1.68 -28.31
C GLY A 85 0.84 -2.27 -29.13
N LYS A 86 1.14 -3.55 -28.88
CA LYS A 86 2.23 -4.31 -29.54
C LYS A 86 3.64 -3.79 -29.25
N HIS A 87 3.80 -2.89 -28.28
CA HIS A 87 5.09 -2.46 -27.77
C HIS A 87 5.18 -2.72 -26.27
N MET A 88 6.41 -2.81 -25.76
CA MET A 88 6.67 -2.97 -24.34
C MET A 88 6.07 -1.82 -23.53
N HIS A 89 5.51 -2.14 -22.36
CA HIS A 89 5.09 -1.14 -21.39
C HIS A 89 6.13 -1.01 -20.28
N THR A 90 6.14 0.14 -19.61
CA THR A 90 7.04 0.46 -18.49
C THR A 90 6.23 0.98 -17.32
N ILE A 91 6.66 0.64 -16.10
CA ILE A 91 6.09 1.16 -14.86
C ILE A 91 7.03 2.20 -14.28
N PHE A 92 6.53 3.42 -14.05
CA PHE A 92 7.23 4.42 -13.27
C PHE A 92 7.12 4.06 -11.79
N THR A 93 8.18 3.45 -11.27
CA THR A 93 8.21 2.94 -9.90
C THR A 93 7.91 4.04 -8.88
N ASP A 94 8.38 5.27 -9.09
CA ASP A 94 8.11 6.40 -8.18
C ASP A 94 6.63 6.79 -8.06
N LEU A 95 5.79 6.39 -9.02
CA LEU A 95 4.33 6.59 -8.98
C LEU A 95 3.59 5.31 -8.58
N CYS A 96 4.26 4.16 -8.58
CA CYS A 96 3.66 2.87 -8.26
C CYS A 96 3.39 2.77 -6.75
N THR A 97 2.15 2.46 -6.39
CA THR A 97 1.74 2.28 -5.00
C THR A 97 1.84 0.83 -4.49
N GLY A 98 2.27 -0.11 -5.35
CA GLY A 98 2.31 -1.53 -4.98
C GLY A 98 0.93 -2.18 -4.80
N CYS A 99 -0.12 -1.65 -5.45
CA CYS A 99 -1.49 -2.16 -5.27
C CYS A 99 -1.79 -3.51 -5.95
N GLU A 100 -0.85 -4.04 -6.74
CA GLU A 100 -0.91 -5.36 -7.39
C GLU A 100 -2.05 -5.57 -8.42
N LEU A 101 -2.93 -4.58 -8.61
CA LEU A 101 -4.08 -4.66 -9.52
C LEU A 101 -3.71 -4.92 -10.99
N CYS A 102 -2.47 -4.61 -11.38
CA CYS A 102 -1.98 -4.83 -12.74
C CYS A 102 -1.54 -6.27 -13.03
N ILE A 103 -1.33 -7.12 -12.01
CA ILE A 103 -0.84 -8.50 -12.16
C ILE A 103 -1.90 -9.36 -12.86
N ALA A 104 -3.09 -9.50 -12.27
CA ALA A 104 -4.13 -10.39 -12.79
C ALA A 104 -4.58 -10.09 -14.25
N PRO A 105 -4.66 -8.83 -14.70
CA PRO A 105 -4.95 -8.51 -16.10
C PRO A 105 -3.85 -8.87 -17.10
N CYS A 106 -2.61 -9.10 -16.66
CA CYS A 106 -1.48 -9.42 -17.53
C CYS A 106 -1.56 -10.88 -18.01
N PRO A 107 -1.81 -11.14 -19.30
CA PRO A 107 -2.07 -12.50 -19.80
C PRO A 107 -0.81 -13.37 -19.92
N VAL A 108 0.37 -12.77 -19.79
CA VAL A 108 1.69 -13.43 -19.90
C VAL A 108 2.47 -13.36 -18.60
N ASP A 109 1.82 -12.93 -17.51
CA ASP A 109 2.41 -12.91 -16.16
C ASP A 109 3.81 -12.24 -16.07
N CYS A 110 4.01 -11.15 -16.83
CA CYS A 110 5.30 -10.45 -16.95
C CYS A 110 5.53 -9.35 -15.90
N ILE A 111 4.75 -9.31 -14.81
CA ILE A 111 4.82 -8.23 -13.80
C ILE A 111 5.28 -8.81 -12.48
N ASP A 112 6.44 -8.37 -12.01
CA ASP A 112 7.01 -8.74 -10.72
C ASP A 112 6.83 -7.61 -9.69
N LEU A 113 6.87 -7.98 -8.41
CA LEU A 113 6.90 -7.04 -7.29
C LEU A 113 8.28 -7.07 -6.65
N VAL A 114 8.91 -5.91 -6.54
CA VAL A 114 10.20 -5.73 -5.88
C VAL A 114 10.02 -4.92 -4.61
N ILE A 115 10.69 -5.35 -3.54
CA ILE A 115 10.75 -4.59 -2.28
C ILE A 115 11.51 -3.30 -2.53
N VAL A 116 10.99 -2.20 -2.01
CA VAL A 116 11.68 -0.91 -2.05
C VAL A 116 11.89 -0.42 -0.64
N GLU A 117 13.14 -0.08 -0.34
CA GLU A 117 13.48 0.53 0.93
C GLU A 117 12.86 1.94 0.99
N ARG A 118 11.98 2.12 1.96
CA ARG A 118 11.25 3.36 2.13
C ARG A 118 12.02 4.29 3.06
N GLU A 119 12.34 5.48 2.59
CA GLU A 119 12.71 6.60 3.46
C GLU A 119 11.45 7.38 3.85
N LEU A 120 11.18 7.51 5.15
CA LEU A 120 10.07 8.34 5.63
C LEU A 120 10.31 9.80 5.26
N SER A 121 9.27 10.47 4.77
CA SER A 121 9.33 11.92 4.57
C SER A 121 9.52 12.65 5.91
N PRO A 122 10.10 13.88 5.93
CA PRO A 122 10.28 14.64 7.17
C PRO A 122 8.98 14.84 7.96
N PHE A 123 7.86 14.99 7.26
CA PHE A 123 6.53 15.10 7.86
C PHE A 123 6.13 13.80 8.56
N GLU A 124 6.29 12.65 7.90
CA GLU A 124 5.99 11.34 8.48
C GLU A 124 6.88 11.05 9.68
N SER A 125 8.19 11.28 9.58
CA SER A 125 9.11 11.15 10.71
C SER A 125 8.75 12.06 11.88
N SER A 126 8.20 13.26 11.62
CA SER A 126 7.74 14.17 12.68
C SER A 126 6.48 13.66 13.39
N ARG A 127 5.58 12.98 12.67
CA ARG A 127 4.39 12.34 13.25
C ARG A 127 4.77 11.12 14.07
N THR A 128 5.66 10.26 13.58
CA THR A 128 6.12 9.07 14.32
C THR A 128 6.76 9.49 15.65
N ARG A 129 7.66 10.49 15.62
CA ARG A 129 8.27 11.04 16.85
C ARG A 129 7.25 11.61 17.83
N ARG A 130 6.23 12.34 17.34
CA ARG A 130 5.16 12.86 18.21
C ARG A 130 4.32 11.76 18.84
N LEU A 131 4.00 10.70 18.08
CA LEU A 131 3.25 9.54 18.59
C LEU A 131 4.07 8.74 19.61
N GLU A 132 5.37 8.55 19.38
CA GLU A 132 6.30 7.93 20.36
C GLU A 132 6.41 8.75 21.64
N THR A 133 6.44 10.09 21.54
CA THR A 133 6.49 10.98 22.71
C THR A 133 5.14 11.03 23.46
N ALA A 134 4.04 10.75 22.76
CA ALA A 134 2.68 10.68 23.33
C ALA A 134 2.37 9.34 24.01
N LEU A 135 3.26 8.33 23.92
CA LEU A 135 3.19 7.06 24.66
C LEU A 135 4.25 7.03 25.80
N PRO A 136 4.10 7.81 26.87
CA PRO A 136 4.96 7.64 28.04
C PRO A 136 4.59 6.33 28.74
N HIS A 137 5.48 5.35 28.66
CA HIS A 137 5.54 4.14 29.52
C HIS A 137 4.45 3.07 29.35
N ALA A 138 4.61 2.18 28.36
CA ALA A 138 4.33 0.76 28.62
C ALA A 138 5.53 0.21 29.41
N SER A 139 5.36 0.16 30.72
CA SER A 139 6.33 -0.08 31.78
C SER A 139 7.24 -1.31 31.59
N GLN A 140 8.53 -1.06 31.83
CA GLN A 140 9.43 -1.99 32.49
C GLN A 140 8.72 -2.74 33.63
N THR A 141 8.50 -4.04 33.52
CA THR A 141 8.51 -4.93 34.68
C THR A 141 9.80 -5.73 34.67
N ARG A 142 10.55 -5.50 35.74
CA ARG A 142 11.90 -5.98 35.99
C ARG A 142 11.92 -7.50 36.14
N ASP A 143 13.00 -8.08 35.65
CA ASP A 143 13.56 -9.31 36.16
C ASP A 143 13.65 -9.26 37.70
N ARG A 144 13.04 -10.24 38.37
CA ARG A 144 13.36 -10.63 39.75
C ARG A 144 13.31 -12.14 39.87
N THR A 145 14.48 -12.72 39.71
CA THR A 145 14.91 -13.97 40.34
C THR A 145 14.69 -13.92 41.87
N THR A 146 14.46 -15.09 42.45
CA THR A 146 14.58 -15.51 43.88
C THR A 146 13.30 -15.53 44.73
N GLY A 147 12.89 -16.75 45.05
CA GLY A 147 11.98 -17.15 46.12
C GLY A 147 11.97 -18.67 46.19
#